data_AF-A0A6N9BDZ5-F1
#
_entry.id   AF-A0A6N9BDZ5-F1
#
_cell.length_a   1.000
_cell.length_b   1.000
_cell.length_c   1.000
_cell.angle_alpha   90.00
_cell.angle_beta   90.00
_cell.angle_gamma   90.00
#
_symmetry.space_group_name_H-M   'P 1'
#
loop_
_entity.id
_entity.type
_entity.pdbx_description
1 polymer ?
#
loop_
_entity_poly.entity_id
_entity_poly.type
_entity_poly.pdbx_seq_one_letter_code
_entity_poly.pdbx_strand_id
1 'polypeptide(L)'
;AGPIRRFITIVFPLLSPTFFFLLVINVTDSFTEGFGIINVMTQGGPGGATNILVYKIYQDGFIGLDLSGSSAQSVVLMGLVIVLTFIQFKWIERRIHYAE
;
A
#
# COMPACT_ATOMS: atom_id res chain seq x y z
N ALA A 1 34.21 -16.59 -7.74
CA ALA A 1 33.18 -15.54 -7.87
C ALA A 1 32.59 -15.27 -6.50
N GLY A 2 32.69 -14.04 -5.98
CA GLY A 2 32.27 -13.72 -4.61
C GLY A 2 30.77 -13.94 -4.39
N PRO A 3 30.34 -14.25 -3.15
CA PRO A 3 28.94 -14.57 -2.82
C PRO A 3 27.96 -13.46 -3.22
N ILE A 4 28.36 -12.19 -3.11
CA ILE A 4 27.56 -11.01 -3.53
C ILE A 4 27.30 -11.01 -5.05
N ARG A 5 28.31 -11.36 -5.86
CA ARG A 5 28.19 -11.40 -7.33
C ARG A 5 27.26 -12.55 -7.77
N ARG A 6 27.24 -13.66 -7.04
CA ARG A 6 26.33 -14.79 -7.27
C ARG A 6 24.89 -14.43 -6.89
N PHE A 7 24.68 -13.68 -5.81
CA PHE A 7 23.36 -13.21 -5.38
C PHE A 7 22.71 -12.29 -6.43
N ILE A 8 23.42 -11.28 -6.92
CA ILE A 8 22.88 -10.31 -7.88
C ILE A 8 22.69 -10.92 -9.27
N THR A 9 23.54 -11.85 -9.69
CA THR A 9 23.52 -12.38 -11.07
C THR A 9 22.64 -13.62 -11.23
N ILE A 10 22.41 -14.38 -10.15
CA ILE A 10 21.67 -15.65 -10.21
C ILE A 10 20.39 -15.59 -9.37
N VAL A 11 20.49 -15.21 -8.09
CA VAL A 11 19.34 -15.24 -7.16
C VAL A 11 18.37 -14.09 -7.44
N PHE A 12 18.88 -12.88 -7.67
CA PHE A 12 18.06 -11.70 -7.95
C PHE A 12 17.20 -11.82 -9.23
N PRO A 13 17.68 -12.29 -10.39
CA PRO A 13 16.82 -12.43 -11.57
C PRO A 13 15.75 -13.51 -11.40
N LEU A 14 16.07 -14.63 -10.71
CA LEU A 14 15.11 -15.70 -10.41
C LEU A 14 14.03 -15.25 -9.40
N LEU A 15 14.38 -14.39 -8.44
CA LEU A 15 13.43 -13.83 -7.46
C LEU A 15 12.79 -12.53 -7.91
N SER A 16 13.28 -11.90 -8.99
CA SER A 16 12.78 -10.60 -9.46
C SER A 16 11.26 -10.58 -9.64
N PRO A 17 10.60 -11.59 -10.25
CA PRO A 17 9.15 -11.53 -10.46
C PRO A 17 8.39 -11.50 -9.13
N THR A 18 8.77 -12.36 -8.19
CA THR A 18 8.14 -12.44 -6.86
C THR A 18 8.49 -11.24 -5.98
N PHE A 19 9.71 -10.73 -6.05
CA PHE A 19 10.13 -9.55 -5.30
C PHE A 19 9.40 -8.28 -5.79
N PHE A 20 9.27 -8.08 -7.10
CA PHE A 20 8.49 -6.96 -7.65
C PHE A 20 7.00 -7.09 -7.29
N PHE A 21 6.44 -8.29 -7.35
CA PHE A 21 5.06 -8.55 -6.92
C PHE A 21 4.83 -8.19 -5.45
N LEU A 22 5.66 -8.76 -4.55
CA LEU A 22 5.56 -8.50 -3.12
C LEU A 22 5.82 -7.03 -2.79
N LEU A 23 6.75 -6.36 -3.48
CA LEU A 23 7.01 -4.94 -3.28
C LEU A 23 5.78 -4.10 -3.60
N VAL A 24 5.12 -4.33 -4.74
CA VAL A 24 3.93 -3.59 -5.15
C VAL A 24 2.76 -3.83 -4.18
N ILE A 25 2.54 -5.09 -3.77
CA ILE A 25 1.50 -5.44 -2.81
C ILE A 25 1.78 -4.83 -1.43
N ASN A 26 2.97 -5.04 -0.86
CA ASN A 26 3.31 -4.51 0.47
C ASN A 26 3.25 -2.98 0.51
N VAL A 27 3.67 -2.30 -0.56
CA VAL A 27 3.54 -0.85 -0.65
C VAL A 27 2.06 -0.46 -0.60
N THR A 28 1.19 -1.16 -1.33
CA THR A 28 -0.26 -0.89 -1.33
C THR A 28 -0.89 -1.20 0.02
N ASP A 29 -0.63 -2.38 0.58
CA ASP A 29 -1.16 -2.82 1.87
C ASP A 29 -0.74 -1.87 2.98
N SER A 30 0.48 -1.33 2.93
CA SER A 30 0.92 -0.31 3.88
C SER A 30 0.07 0.97 3.82
N PHE A 31 -0.50 1.34 2.65
CA PHE A 31 -1.37 2.51 2.52
C PHE A 31 -2.81 2.24 2.96
N THR A 32 -3.29 1.01 2.87
CA THR A 32 -4.69 0.62 3.20
C THR A 32 -4.84 0.04 4.61
N GLU A 33 -3.95 -0.87 4.99
CA GLU A 33 -4.00 -1.63 6.26
C GLU A 33 -3.21 -0.98 7.39
N GLY A 34 -2.40 0.04 7.09
CA GLY A 34 -1.61 0.77 8.09
C GLY A 34 -2.42 1.41 9.22
N PHE A 35 -3.76 1.47 9.09
CA PHE A 35 -4.67 2.06 10.07
C PHE A 35 -4.51 1.44 11.46
N GLY A 36 -4.48 0.10 11.55
CA GLY A 36 -4.39 -0.59 12.84
C GLY A 36 -3.09 -0.27 13.57
N ILE A 37 -1.98 -0.24 12.82
CA ILE A 37 -0.64 0.03 13.34
C ILE A 37 -0.53 1.49 13.81
N ILE A 38 -1.00 2.45 13.00
CA ILE A 38 -0.92 3.89 13.30
C ILE A 38 -1.81 4.25 14.49
N ASN A 39 -3.03 3.70 14.55
CA ASN A 39 -3.97 3.97 15.64
C ASN A 39 -3.44 3.47 17.00
N VAL A 40 -2.85 2.27 17.05
CA VAL A 40 -2.34 1.69 18.30
C VAL A 40 -1.02 2.34 18.74
N MET A 41 -0.10 2.60 17.81
CA MET A 41 1.25 3.05 18.18
C MET A 41 1.40 4.58 18.26
N THR A 42 0.75 5.35 17.39
CA THR A 42 1.06 6.78 17.23
C THR A 42 -0.12 7.72 17.32
N GLN A 43 -1.35 7.21 17.16
CA GLN A 43 -2.59 8.02 17.11
C GLN A 43 -2.45 9.25 16.18
N GLY A 44 -1.66 9.12 15.11
CA GLY A 44 -1.42 10.20 14.14
C GLY A 44 -0.35 11.24 14.52
N GLY A 45 0.49 11.00 15.55
CA GLY A 45 1.40 12.01 16.10
C GLY A 45 2.87 11.96 15.62
N PRO A 46 3.64 13.09 15.73
CA PRO A 46 3.22 14.45 16.10
C PRO A 46 2.86 15.30 14.88
N GLY A 47 1.75 16.05 14.96
CA GLY A 47 1.33 16.99 13.91
C GLY A 47 0.74 16.36 12.64
N GLY A 48 0.32 15.09 12.66
CA GLY A 48 -0.23 14.41 11.49
C GLY A 48 0.82 13.79 10.56
N ALA A 49 2.09 13.74 10.96
CA ALA A 49 3.19 13.21 10.13
C ALA A 49 3.03 11.73 9.75
N THR A 50 2.29 10.96 10.56
CA THR A 50 1.99 9.54 10.31
C THR A 50 0.52 9.31 9.89
N ASN A 51 -0.26 10.37 9.63
CA ASN A 51 -1.65 10.22 9.23
C ASN A 51 -1.76 9.70 7.79
N ILE A 52 -2.26 8.47 7.67
CA ILE A 52 -2.75 7.94 6.39
C ILE A 52 -4.17 8.43 6.12
N LEU A 53 -4.58 8.47 4.85
CA LEU A 53 -5.91 8.92 4.42
C LEU A 53 -7.04 8.18 5.17
N VAL A 54 -6.87 6.88 5.39
CA VAL A 54 -7.81 6.01 6.13
C VAL A 54 -7.99 6.49 7.57
N TYR A 55 -6.91 6.87 8.25
CA TYR A 55 -6.93 7.34 9.63
C TYR A 55 -7.60 8.71 9.76
N LYS A 56 -7.38 9.59 8.77
CA LYS A 56 -8.04 10.90 8.73
C LYS A 56 -9.56 10.79 8.57
N ILE A 57 -10.04 9.92 7.69
CA ILE A 57 -11.48 9.65 7.52
C ILE A 57 -12.10 9.17 8.84
N TYR A 58 -11.40 8.28 9.56
CA TYR A 58 -11.85 7.80 10.85
C TYR A 58 -11.93 8.94 11.89
N GLN A 59 -10.89 9.78 11.95
CA GLN A 59 -10.84 10.92 12.87
C GLN A 59 -11.94 11.94 12.55
N ASP A 60 -12.10 12.35 11.29
CA ASP A 60 -13.10 13.34 10.88
C ASP A 60 -14.54 12.80 11.10
N GLY A 61 -14.76 11.49 10.92
CA GLY A 61 -16.10 10.90 10.95
C GLY A 61 -16.58 10.50 12.33
N PHE A 62 -15.70 9.90 13.13
CA PHE A 62 -16.03 9.41 14.47
C PHE A 62 -15.69 10.41 15.57
N ILE A 63 -14.61 11.19 15.42
CA ILE A 63 -14.17 12.15 16.45
C ILE A 63 -14.69 13.56 16.12
N GLY A 64 -14.59 13.98 14.85
CA GLY A 64 -15.07 15.27 14.38
C GLY A 64 -16.60 15.37 14.21
N LEU A 65 -17.30 14.23 14.22
CA LEU A 65 -18.75 14.11 13.94
C LEU A 65 -19.18 14.65 12.56
N ASP A 66 -18.23 14.91 11.66
CA ASP A 66 -18.47 15.38 10.30
C ASP A 66 -18.71 14.18 9.35
N LEU A 67 -19.91 13.60 9.49
CA LEU A 67 -20.34 12.43 8.71
C LEU A 67 -20.36 12.72 7.19
N SER A 68 -20.75 13.92 6.78
CA SER A 68 -20.81 14.31 5.37
C SER A 68 -19.41 14.50 4.76
N GLY A 69 -18.51 15.17 5.49
CA GLY A 69 -17.11 15.36 5.08
C GLY A 69 -16.37 14.03 4.97
N SER A 70 -16.55 13.15 5.97
CA SER A 70 -15.90 11.84 6.02
C SER A 70 -16.45 10.86 4.98
N SER A 71 -17.75 10.97 4.66
CA SER A 71 -18.36 10.21 3.57
C SER A 71 -17.78 10.62 2.21
N ALA A 72 -17.62 11.93 1.96
CA ALA A 72 -16.98 12.42 0.74
C ALA A 72 -15.52 11.94 0.62
N GLN A 73 -14.76 12.00 1.72
CA GLN A 73 -13.39 11.50 1.76
C GLN A 73 -13.31 9.97 1.54
N SER A 74 -14.27 9.20 2.06
CA SER A 74 -14.36 7.75 1.86
C SER A 74 -14.57 7.37 0.39
N VAL A 75 -15.42 8.12 -0.33
CA VAL A 75 -15.65 7.91 -1.77
C VAL A 75 -14.38 8.21 -2.56
N VAL A 76 -13.67 9.29 -2.22
CA VAL A 76 -12.37 9.63 -2.85
C VAL A 76 -11.34 8.54 -2.61
N LEU A 77 -11.23 8.04 -1.37
CA LEU A 77 -10.34 6.93 -1.03
C LEU A 77 -10.71 5.67 -1.83
N MET A 78 -11.99 5.34 -1.93
CA MET A 78 -12.44 4.17 -2.71
C MET A 78 -12.05 4.28 -4.17
N GLY A 79 -12.23 5.45 -4.80
CA GLY A 79 -11.77 5.70 -6.16
C GLY A 79 -10.24 5.53 -6.31
N LEU A 80 -9.48 6.04 -5.34
CA LEU A 80 -8.02 5.92 -5.32
C LEU A 80 -7.58 4.46 -5.22
N VAL A 81 -8.19 3.67 -4.34
CA VAL A 81 -7.90 2.23 -4.19
C VAL A 81 -8.24 1.49 -5.49
N ILE A 82 -9.39 1.75 -6.11
CA ILE A 82 -9.75 1.13 -7.40
C ILE A 82 -8.71 1.44 -8.48
N VAL A 83 -8.26 2.70 -8.58
CA VAL A 83 -7.22 3.10 -9.54
C VAL A 83 -5.89 2.39 -9.24
N LEU A 84 -5.49 2.31 -7.97
CA LEU A 84 -4.28 1.58 -7.57
C LEU A 84 -4.38 0.09 -7.90
N THR A 85 -5.48 -0.56 -7.53
CA THR A 85 -5.72 -1.98 -7.86
C THR A 85 -5.73 -2.21 -9.37
N PHE A 86 -6.32 -1.31 -10.16
CA PHE A 86 -6.31 -1.42 -11.62
C PHE A 86 -4.88 -1.29 -12.19
N ILE A 87 -4.08 -0.35 -11.68
CA ILE A 87 -2.67 -0.20 -12.06
C ILE A 87 -1.88 -1.45 -11.67
N GLN A 88 -2.12 -2.01 -10.47
CA GLN A 88 -1.50 -3.23 -9.99
C GLN A 88 -1.81 -4.39 -10.93
N PHE A 89 -3.09 -4.68 -11.20
CA PHE A 89 -3.50 -5.76 -12.10
C PHE A 89 -2.87 -5.62 -13.49
N LYS A 90 -2.82 -4.39 -14.04
CA LYS A 90 -2.20 -4.13 -15.34
C LYS A 90 -0.67 -4.32 -15.36
N TRP A 91 0.01 -4.02 -14.26
CA TRP A 91 1.47 -4.26 -14.11
C TRP A 91 1.79 -5.73 -13.85
N ILE A 92 0.94 -6.39 -13.08
CA ILE A 92 0.95 -7.82 -12.77
C ILE A 92 0.76 -8.64 -14.05
N GLU A 93 -0.28 -8.39 -14.85
CA GLU A 93 -0.49 -9.09 -16.13
C GLU A 93 0.68 -8.90 -17.12
N ARG A 94 1.33 -7.73 -17.14
CA ARG A 94 2.47 -7.47 -18.03
C ARG A 94 3.74 -8.26 -17.68
N ARG A 95 3.86 -8.77 -16.47
CA ARG A 95 5.06 -9.46 -15.98
C ARG A 95 4.83 -10.92 -15.61
N ILE A 96 3.58 -11.33 -15.43
CA ILE A 96 3.22 -12.71 -15.14
C ILE A 96 2.79 -13.37 -16.45
N HIS A 97 3.77 -13.65 -17.32
CA HIS A 97 3.67 -14.91 -18.04
C HIS A 97 3.88 -15.96 -16.98
N TYR A 98 2.78 -16.52 -16.49
CA TYR A 98 2.82 -17.81 -15.80
C TYR A 98 3.61 -18.72 -16.73
N ALA A 99 4.79 -19.13 -16.29
CA ALA A 99 5.56 -20.13 -17.00
C ALA A 99 4.64 -21.35 -17.12
N GLU A 100 4.27 -21.68 -18.36
CA GLU A 100 3.77 -23.02 -18.71
C GLU A 100 4.81 -24.08 -18.29
#